data_AF-A0AAV7ANH9-F1
#
_entry.id   AF-A0AAV7ANH9-F1
#
_cell.length_a   1.000
_cell.length_b   1.000
_cell.length_c   1.000
_cell.angle_alpha   90.00
_cell.angle_beta   90.00
_cell.angle_gamma   90.00
#
_symmetry.space_group_name_H-M   'P 1'
#
loop_
_entity.id
_entity.type
_entity.pdbx_description
1 polymer ?
#
loop_
_entity_poly.entity_id
_entity_poly.type
_entity_poly.pdbx_seq_one_letter_code
_entity_poly.pdbx_strand_id
1 'polypeptide(L)'
;MWKFKPQHLSSSLRDTINQIDRLKAIKSEMEHNAKQEIVQHLNSNKKSRARIQVEKIIQEENHVEALEIIQMYCDTLHKKSGLIQSME
;
A
#
# COMPACT_ATOMS: atom_id res chain seq x y z
N MET A 1 -25.84 19.11 -3.25
CA MET A 1 -26.41 17.74 -3.32
C MET A 1 -25.36 16.86 -3.99
N TRP A 2 -24.66 16.01 -3.23
CA TRP A 2 -23.67 15.08 -3.79
C TRP A 2 -24.44 14.07 -4.65
N LYS A 3 -24.29 14.16 -5.98
CA LYS A 3 -24.89 13.19 -6.91
C LYS A 3 -23.87 12.08 -7.16
N PHE A 4 -24.24 10.85 -6.80
CA PHE A 4 -23.46 9.67 -7.14
C PHE A 4 -23.42 9.51 -8.66
N LYS A 5 -22.22 9.22 -9.19
CA LYS A 5 -22.03 9.01 -10.63
C LYS A 5 -21.38 7.64 -10.84
N PRO A 6 -22.17 6.62 -11.13
CA PRO A 6 -21.70 5.23 -11.11
C PRO A 6 -20.62 4.91 -12.15
N GLN A 7 -20.63 5.58 -13.32
CA GLN A 7 -19.59 5.39 -14.33
C GLN A 7 -18.18 5.79 -13.86
N HIS A 8 -18.07 6.76 -12.94
CA HIS A 8 -16.78 7.20 -12.42
C HIS A 8 -16.26 6.29 -11.31
N LEU A 9 -17.14 5.55 -10.63
CA LEU A 9 -16.76 4.66 -9.54
C LEU A 9 -15.85 3.53 -10.04
N SER A 10 -16.22 2.85 -11.13
CA SER A 10 -15.44 1.73 -11.66
C SER A 10 -14.07 2.18 -12.17
N SER A 11 -13.99 3.30 -12.91
CA SER A 11 -12.71 3.85 -13.37
C SER A 11 -11.81 4.23 -12.21
N SER A 12 -12.36 4.95 -11.21
CA SER A 12 -11.57 5.39 -10.05
C SER A 12 -11.09 4.22 -9.19
N LEU A 13 -11.92 3.20 -8.98
CA LEU A 13 -11.49 1.99 -8.25
C LEU A 13 -10.34 1.27 -8.97
N ARG A 14 -10.42 1.17 -10.30
CA ARG A 14 -9.34 0.56 -11.09
C ARG A 14 -8.06 1.37 -11.04
N ASP A 15 -8.15 2.70 -11.08
CA ASP A 15 -7.00 3.59 -10.93
C ASP A 15 -6.37 3.45 -9.54
N THR A 16 -7.18 3.39 -8.47
CA THR A 16 -6.68 3.17 -7.10
C THR A 16 -5.96 1.83 -6.97
N ILE A 17 -6.49 0.74 -7.52
CA ILE A 17 -5.83 -0.58 -7.51
C ILE A 17 -4.45 -0.48 -8.18
N ASN A 18 -4.37 0.14 -9.36
CA ASN A 18 -3.11 0.32 -10.08
C ASN A 18 -2.10 1.20 -9.32
N GLN A 19 -2.57 2.27 -8.65
CA GLN A 19 -1.74 3.12 -7.82
C GLN A 19 -1.18 2.35 -6.62
N ILE A 20 -1.99 1.53 -5.97
CA ILE A 20 -1.56 0.69 -4.85
C ILE A 20 -0.49 -0.32 -5.32
N ASP A 21 -0.65 -0.96 -6.48
CA ASP A 21 0.38 -1.87 -7.01
C ASP A 21 1.71 -1.18 -7.24
N ARG A 22 1.69 0.04 -7.81
CA ARG A 22 2.91 0.84 -7.99
C ARG A 22 3.54 1.22 -6.64
N LEU A 23 2.73 1.62 -5.66
CA LEU A 23 3.22 1.98 -4.34
C LEU A 23 3.88 0.79 -3.63
N LYS A 24 3.27 -0.40 -3.70
CA LYS A 24 3.87 -1.63 -3.12
C LYS A 24 5.22 -1.95 -3.77
N ALA A 25 5.34 -1.82 -5.10
CA ALA A 25 6.60 -2.05 -5.79
C ALA A 25 7.70 -1.07 -5.35
N ILE A 26 7.39 0.23 -5.26
CA ILE A 26 8.32 1.26 -4.77
C ILE A 26 8.73 0.97 -3.32
N LYS A 27 7.78 0.62 -2.45
CA LYS A 27 8.04 0.33 -1.04
C LYS A 27 8.95 -0.90 -0.87
N SER A 28 8.75 -1.94 -1.67
CA SER A 28 9.61 -3.14 -1.65
C SER A 28 11.06 -2.83 -2.01
N GLU A 29 11.29 -1.96 -3.00
CA GLU A 29 12.65 -1.51 -3.35
C GLU A 29 13.28 -0.68 -2.22
N MET A 30 12.52 0.24 -1.62
CA MET A 30 12.98 1.04 -0.48
C MET A 30 13.34 0.16 0.72
N GLU A 31 12.54 -0.86 1.00
CA GLU A 31 12.76 -1.83 2.08
C GLU A 31 14.05 -2.63 1.85
N HIS A 32 14.29 -3.09 0.62
CA HIS A 32 15.53 -3.77 0.26
C HIS A 32 16.76 -2.90 0.57
N ASN A 33 16.73 -1.63 0.14
CA ASN A 33 17.82 -0.69 0.40
C ASN A 33 18.00 -0.42 1.90
N ALA A 34 16.90 -0.24 2.64
CA ALA A 34 16.94 -0.05 4.09
C ALA A 34 17.53 -1.25 4.84
N LYS A 35 17.27 -2.49 4.37
CA LYS A 35 17.89 -3.71 4.93
C LYS A 35 19.41 -3.72 4.74
N GLN A 36 19.91 -3.23 3.61
CA GLN A 36 21.37 -3.08 3.39
C GLN A 36 21.99 -2.02 4.32
N GLU A 37 21.30 -0.90 4.56
CA GLU A 37 21.77 0.14 5.49
C GLU A 37 21.88 -0.38 6.93
N ILE A 38 20.95 -1.25 7.37
CA ILE A 38 21.02 -1.89 8.68
C ILE A 38 22.30 -2.73 8.80
N VAL A 39 22.65 -3.51 7.78
CA VAL A 39 23.89 -4.29 7.76
C VAL A 39 25.10 -3.38 7.93
N GLN A 40 25.15 -2.25 7.22
CA GLN A 40 26.24 -1.27 7.36
C GLN A 40 26.30 -0.65 8.77
N HIS A 41 25.15 -0.34 9.37
CA HIS A 41 25.09 0.18 10.74
C HIS A 41 25.56 -0.84 11.78
N LEU A 42 25.23 -2.12 11.61
CA LEU A 42 25.69 -3.20 12.48
C LEU A 42 27.21 -3.40 12.36
N ASN A 43 27.75 -3.39 11.13
CA ASN A 43 29.20 -3.47 10.89
C ASN A 43 29.96 -2.28 11.48
N SER A 44 29.34 -1.10 11.52
CA SER A 44 29.90 0.11 12.15
C SER A 44 29.69 0.17 13.67
N ASN A 45 29.16 -0.90 14.29
CA ASN A 45 28.79 -0.99 15.71
C ASN A 45 27.77 0.07 16.18
N LYS A 46 26.99 0.66 15.26
CA LYS A 46 25.95 1.67 15.52
C LYS A 46 24.60 1.04 15.85
N LYS A 47 24.55 0.23 16.92
CA LYS A 47 23.36 -0.58 17.27
C LYS A 47 22.09 0.24 17.50
N SER A 48 22.18 1.41 18.13
CA SER A 48 21.02 2.29 18.34
C SER A 48 20.40 2.76 17.02
N ARG A 49 21.24 3.14 16.06
CA ARG A 49 20.79 3.56 14.73
C ARG A 49 20.17 2.40 13.94
N ALA A 50 20.76 1.21 14.04
CA ALA A 50 20.21 0.00 13.42
C ALA A 50 18.82 -0.33 13.97
N ARG A 51 18.58 -0.18 15.28
CA ARG A 51 17.26 -0.41 15.89
C ARG A 51 16.18 0.53 15.35
N ILE A 52 16.45 1.83 15.29
CA ILE A 52 15.52 2.82 14.73
C ILE A 52 15.15 2.47 13.28
N GLN A 53 16.14 2.04 12.50
CA GLN A 53 15.91 1.65 11.11
C GLN A 53 15.07 0.38 10.99
N VAL A 54 15.28 -0.62 11.88
CA VAL A 54 14.46 -1.83 11.94
C VAL A 54 13.01 -1.49 12.28
N GLU A 55 12.76 -0.64 13.28
CA GLU A 55 11.40 -0.21 13.63
C GLU A 55 10.68 0.45 12.45
N LYS A 56 11.41 1.29 11.70
CA LYS A 56 10.88 1.92 10.49
C LYS A 56 10.52 0.91 9.40
N ILE A 57 11.33 -0.14 9.21
CA ILE A 57 11.03 -1.21 8.25
C ILE A 57 9.75 -1.96 8.66
N ILE A 58 9.63 -2.35 9.93
CA ILE A 58 8.44 -3.05 10.43
C ILE A 58 7.18 -2.20 10.22
N GLN A 59 7.28 -0.88 10.49
CA GLN A 59 6.17 0.02 10.24
C GLN A 59 5.78 0.09 8.75
N GLU A 60 6.77 0.04 7.86
CA GLU A 60 6.56 0.08 6.42
C GLU A 60 5.96 -1.24 5.89
N GLU A 61 6.42 -2.39 6.39
CA GLU A 61 5.85 -3.72 6.11
C GLU A 61 4.36 -3.75 6.52
N ASN A 62 4.03 -3.28 7.73
CA ASN A 62 2.64 -3.15 8.19
C ASN A 62 1.80 -2.22 7.30
N HIS A 63 2.41 -1.17 6.74
CA HIS A 63 1.71 -0.25 5.85
C HIS A 63 1.40 -0.91 4.49
N VAL A 64 2.30 -1.75 3.98
CA VAL A 64 2.05 -2.56 2.77
C VAL A 64 0.90 -3.54 3.01
N GLU A 65 0.87 -4.24 4.14
CA GLU A 65 -0.26 -5.12 4.51
C GLU A 65 -1.60 -4.35 4.54
N ALA A 66 -1.61 -3.15 5.12
CA ALA A 66 -2.82 -2.31 5.11
C ALA A 66 -3.25 -1.92 3.68
N LEU A 67 -2.30 -1.63 2.79
CA LEU A 67 -2.60 -1.35 1.38
C LEU A 67 -3.18 -2.58 0.65
N GLU A 68 -2.73 -3.79 0.97
CA GLU A 68 -3.27 -5.03 0.40
C GLU A 68 -4.73 -5.25 0.82
N ILE A 69 -5.06 -4.99 2.08
CA ILE A 69 -6.43 -5.04 2.58
C ILE A 69 -7.31 -4.03 1.82
N ILE A 70 -6.85 -2.79 1.66
CA ILE A 70 -7.57 -1.75 0.92
C ILE A 70 -7.77 -2.18 -0.54
N GLN A 71 -6.74 -2.72 -1.18
CA GLN A 71 -6.80 -3.18 -2.56
C GLN A 71 -7.82 -4.30 -2.74
N MET A 72 -7.87 -5.27 -1.83
CA MET A 72 -8.86 -6.34 -1.84
C MET A 72 -10.30 -5.80 -1.73
N TYR A 73 -10.52 -4.77 -0.89
CA TYR A 73 -11.81 -4.10 -0.82
C TYR A 73 -12.14 -3.35 -2.12
N CYS A 74 -11.19 -2.62 -2.70
CA CYS A 74 -11.39 -1.93 -3.98
C CYS A 74 -11.74 -2.92 -5.11
N ASP A 75 -11.06 -4.06 -5.18
CA ASP A 75 -11.34 -5.12 -6.16
C ASP A 75 -12.73 -5.74 -5.95
N THR A 76 -13.10 -5.99 -4.69
CA THR A 76 -14.44 -6.49 -4.34
C THR A 76 -15.54 -5.50 -4.77
N LEU A 77 -15.36 -4.22 -4.48
CA LEU A 77 -16.30 -3.16 -4.88
C LEU A 77 -16.37 -3.02 -6.40
N HIS A 78 -15.23 -3.11 -7.09
CA HIS A 78 -15.18 -3.05 -8.55
C HIS A 78 -15.95 -4.21 -9.19
N LYS A 79 -15.74 -5.44 -8.70
CA LYS A 79 -16.47 -6.66 -9.15
C LYS A 79 -17.97 -6.58 -8.89
N LYS A 80 -18.38 -5.88 -7.82
CA LYS A 80 -19.79 -5.68 -7.45
C LYS A 80 -20.40 -4.37 -7.96
N SER A 81 -19.71 -3.64 -8.83
CA SER A 81 -20.15 -2.33 -9.34
C SER A 81 -21.55 -2.36 -9.98
N GLY A 82 -21.91 -3.44 -10.68
CA GLY A 82 -23.25 -3.62 -11.24
C GLY A 82 -24.36 -3.74 -10.19
N LEU A 83 -24.08 -4.35 -9.03
CA LEU A 83 -25.03 -4.40 -7.92
C LEU A 83 -25.17 -3.04 -7.24
N ILE A 84 -24.06 -2.33 -7.04
CA ILE A 84 -24.05 -0.99 -6.44
C ILE A 84 -24.88 -0.01 -7.30
N GLN A 85 -24.81 -0.14 -8.62
CA GLN A 85 -25.64 0.63 -9.56
C GLN A 85 -27.14 0.30 -9.47
N SER A 86 -27.48 -0.96 -9.18
CA SER A 86 -28.88 -1.41 -9.05
C SER A 86 -29.52 -1.13 -7.68
N MET A 87 -28.75 -0.64 -6.71
CA MET A 87 -29.24 -0.31 -5.37
C MET A 87 -29.72 1.16 -5.25
N GLU A 88 -29.62 1.94 -6.33
CA GLU A 88 -30.34 3.22 -6.49
C GLU A 88 -31.80 2.99 -6.90
#